data_AF-A0A0L6W5E2-F1
#
_entry.id   AF-A0A0L6W5E2-F1
#
_cell.length_a   1.000
_cell.length_b   1.000
_cell.length_c   1.000
_cell.angle_alpha   90.00
_cell.angle_beta   90.00
_cell.angle_gamma   90.00
#
_symmetry.space_group_name_H-M   'P 1'
#
loop_
_entity.id
_entity.type
_entity.pdbx_description
1 polymer ?
#
loop_
_entity_poly.entity_id
_entity_poly.type
_entity_poly.pdbx_seq_one_letter_code
_entity_poly.pdbx_strand_id
1 'polypeptide(L)'
;MEKWLIERLLKEVAEKKQEAKNALEWAYASVEKQYHPFIRLLDQSVCIYRKAVDAVPNELRLAGVWRHPKTGYLYITIRNPYMGADGRKKVFADKHVAANKKFSMTSNLEKLEEVMLTTGKRLPPDIPVRVRIESEIYGALEGIARIFWDDSGASGTNPLEVAYTSAVARAMGEAGIGILPTGFATYEEVVAALDAGAGKDADDNAGVIVAKVTPENTGSAAGSAAAGQDKKAGKTENGFYQVKILAEPEVKKADKGVFARIGAADLKTGEKLYLLYSGPSAEEAGKIPVGTKMTVQGQKFTQGSHTYLKVS
;
A
#
# COMPACT_ATOMS: atom_id res chain seq x y z
N MET A 1 -1.19 15.67 -29.46
CA MET A 1 -0.49 15.82 -28.16
C MET A 1 0.74 16.67 -28.40
N GLU A 2 1.02 17.65 -27.54
CA GLU A 2 2.19 18.53 -27.71
C GLU A 2 3.51 17.79 -27.44
N LYS A 3 4.59 18.16 -28.14
CA LYS A 3 5.88 17.46 -28.09
C LYS A 3 6.49 17.40 -26.68
N TRP A 4 6.43 18.50 -25.93
CA TRP A 4 6.97 18.55 -24.56
C TRP A 4 6.24 17.57 -23.61
N LEU A 5 4.94 17.35 -23.84
CA LEU A 5 4.16 16.41 -23.05
C LEU A 5 4.54 14.97 -23.36
N ILE A 6 4.79 14.65 -24.64
CA ILE A 6 5.31 13.34 -25.06
C ILE A 6 6.66 13.06 -24.39
N GLU A 7 7.59 14.02 -24.42
CA GLU A 7 8.90 13.90 -23.77
C GLU A 7 8.78 13.69 -22.25
N ARG A 8 7.89 14.44 -21.59
CA ARG A 8 7.60 14.26 -20.16
C ARG A 8 7.07 12.86 -19.85
N LEU A 9 6.11 12.37 -20.65
CA LEU A 9 5.53 11.04 -20.46
C LEU A 9 6.54 9.93 -20.73
N LEU A 10 7.43 10.07 -21.73
CA LEU A 10 8.51 9.12 -21.97
C LEU A 10 9.46 9.03 -20.77
N LYS A 11 9.79 10.16 -20.15
CA LYS A 11 10.59 10.20 -18.93
C LYS A 11 9.90 9.46 -17.77
N GLU A 12 8.61 9.72 -17.56
CA GLU A 12 7.81 9.05 -16.53
C GLU A 12 7.74 7.53 -16.76
N VAL A 13 7.59 7.08 -18.02
CA VAL A 13 7.63 5.66 -18.37
C VAL A 13 8.98 5.03 -18.02
N ALA A 14 10.08 5.70 -18.35
CA ALA A 14 11.42 5.21 -18.03
C ALA A 14 11.64 5.11 -16.51
N GLU A 15 11.22 6.13 -15.75
CA GLU A 15 11.29 6.14 -14.29
C GLU A 15 10.49 4.98 -13.69
N LYS A 16 9.25 4.75 -14.13
CA LYS A 16 8.40 3.65 -13.63
C LYS A 16 8.96 2.27 -13.94
N LYS A 17 9.53 2.07 -15.13
CA LYS A 17 10.20 0.81 -15.48
C LYS A 17 11.46 0.58 -14.65
N GLN A 18 12.22 1.64 -14.38
CA GLN A 18 13.40 1.55 -13.53
C GLN A 18 13.04 1.27 -12.07
N GLU A 19 11.97 1.89 -11.54
CA GLU A 19 11.42 1.60 -10.21
C GLU A 19 11.05 0.11 -10.07
N ALA A 20 10.35 -0.45 -11.06
CA ALA A 20 9.97 -1.87 -11.07
C ALA A 20 11.19 -2.80 -11.13
N LYS A 21 12.21 -2.45 -11.93
CA LYS A 21 13.47 -3.20 -11.98
C LYS A 21 14.21 -3.16 -10.64
N ASN A 22 14.32 -1.98 -10.03
CA ASN A 22 14.95 -1.82 -8.72
C ASN A 22 14.19 -2.61 -7.64
N ALA A 23 12.86 -2.63 -7.69
CA ALA A 23 12.04 -3.41 -6.78
C ALA A 23 12.31 -4.91 -6.91
N LEU A 24 12.48 -5.41 -8.14
CA LEU A 24 12.82 -6.80 -8.41
C LEU A 24 14.20 -7.18 -7.87
N GLU A 25 15.21 -6.36 -8.15
CA GLU A 25 16.57 -6.57 -7.63
C GLU A 25 16.58 -6.57 -6.10
N TRP A 26 15.87 -5.61 -5.49
CA TRP A 26 15.72 -5.56 -4.04
C TRP A 26 15.03 -6.79 -3.47
N ALA A 27 13.99 -7.32 -4.12
CA ALA A 27 13.28 -8.50 -3.66
C ALA A 27 14.17 -9.75 -3.63
N TYR A 28 14.99 -9.96 -4.67
CA TYR A 28 15.95 -11.08 -4.68
C TYR A 28 17.11 -10.88 -3.71
N ALA A 29 17.49 -9.63 -3.42
CA ALA A 29 18.52 -9.32 -2.44
C ALA A 29 18.04 -9.46 -0.99
N SER A 30 16.76 -9.19 -0.71
CA SER A 30 16.18 -9.21 0.65
C SER A 30 15.64 -10.57 1.09
N VAL A 31 15.35 -11.46 0.14
CA VAL A 31 14.84 -12.80 0.40
C VAL A 31 15.97 -13.83 0.33
N GLU A 32 16.05 -14.73 1.30
CA GLU A 32 17.03 -15.82 1.26
C GLU A 32 16.83 -16.72 0.03
N LYS A 33 17.95 -17.18 -0.56
CA LYS A 33 17.95 -17.90 -1.85
C LYS A 33 16.98 -19.08 -1.91
N GLN A 34 16.82 -19.82 -0.81
CA GLN A 34 15.93 -20.98 -0.75
C GLN A 34 14.45 -20.63 -0.94
N TYR A 35 14.06 -19.36 -0.73
CA TYR A 35 12.68 -18.90 -0.93
C TYR A 35 12.46 -18.12 -2.23
N HIS A 36 13.51 -17.92 -3.04
CA HIS A 36 13.39 -17.29 -4.37
C HIS A 36 12.34 -17.97 -5.28
N PRO A 37 12.15 -19.30 -5.26
CA PRO A 37 11.10 -19.96 -6.06
C PRO A 37 9.67 -19.49 -5.75
N PHE A 38 9.45 -18.81 -4.61
CA PHE A 38 8.14 -18.26 -4.22
C PHE A 38 7.93 -16.79 -4.62
N ILE A 39 8.94 -16.16 -5.24
CA ILE A 39 8.81 -14.82 -5.82
C ILE A 39 8.12 -14.95 -7.18
N ARG A 40 7.02 -14.22 -7.34
CA ARG A 40 6.21 -14.12 -8.57
C ARG A 40 6.26 -12.70 -9.09
N LEU A 41 6.13 -12.53 -10.40
CA LEU A 41 6.01 -11.21 -11.02
C LEU A 41 4.55 -10.94 -11.34
N LEU A 42 4.02 -9.85 -10.80
CA LEU A 42 2.66 -9.41 -11.06
C LEU A 42 2.70 -8.30 -12.11
N ASP A 43 2.01 -8.53 -13.23
CA ASP A 43 1.75 -7.47 -14.21
C ASP A 43 0.80 -6.45 -13.58
N GLN A 44 1.17 -5.17 -13.61
CA GLN A 44 0.40 -4.05 -13.07
C GLN A 44 0.27 -2.93 -14.10
N SER A 45 -0.96 -2.46 -14.28
CA SER A 45 -1.31 -1.35 -15.16
C SER A 45 -1.16 -0.03 -14.40
N VAL A 46 -0.18 0.79 -14.77
CA VAL A 46 0.07 2.10 -14.15
C VAL A 46 -0.38 3.20 -15.09
N CYS A 47 -1.33 4.02 -14.63
CA CYS A 47 -1.78 5.19 -15.37
C CYS A 47 -0.70 6.28 -15.32
N ILE A 48 -0.24 6.72 -16.49
CA ILE A 48 0.74 7.81 -16.65
C ILE A 48 0.09 9.11 -17.14
N TYR A 49 -1.15 9.03 -17.63
CA TYR A 49 -1.86 10.22 -18.10
C TYR A 49 -3.38 10.06 -18.00
N ARG A 50 -3.99 10.79 -17.06
CA ARG A 50 -5.45 10.81 -16.80
C ARG A 50 -6.18 11.88 -17.62
N LYS A 51 -5.93 11.93 -18.92
CA LYS A 51 -6.82 12.64 -19.86
C LYS A 51 -7.05 11.75 -21.06
N ALA A 52 -8.28 11.73 -21.53
CA ALA A 52 -8.65 10.98 -22.72
C ALA A 52 -7.84 11.49 -23.91
N VAL A 53 -7.27 10.57 -24.67
CA VAL A 53 -6.62 10.86 -25.95
C VAL A 53 -7.24 10.01 -27.03
N ASP A 54 -7.27 10.51 -28.26
CA ASP A 54 -7.84 9.77 -29.39
C ASP A 54 -6.93 8.64 -29.86
N ALA A 55 -5.61 8.88 -29.84
CA ALA A 55 -4.60 7.91 -30.23
C ALA A 55 -3.34 8.04 -29.38
N VAL A 56 -2.61 6.93 -29.22
CA VAL A 56 -1.28 6.93 -28.58
C VAL A 56 -0.25 7.37 -29.63
N PRO A 57 0.53 8.44 -29.38
CA PRO A 57 1.67 8.81 -30.22
C PRO A 57 2.64 7.63 -30.43
N ASN A 58 3.26 7.55 -31.61
CA ASN A 58 4.11 6.41 -31.98
C ASN A 58 5.28 6.21 -31.01
N GLU A 59 5.87 7.30 -30.52
CA GLU A 59 6.98 7.28 -29.56
C GLU A 59 6.57 6.63 -28.24
N LEU A 60 5.39 6.99 -27.72
CA LEU A 60 4.83 6.40 -26.51
C LEU A 60 4.43 4.94 -26.72
N ARG A 61 3.86 4.61 -27.88
CA ARG A 61 3.52 3.22 -28.23
C ARG A 61 4.76 2.33 -28.29
N LEU A 62 5.85 2.80 -28.88
CA LEU A 62 7.14 2.09 -28.89
C LEU A 62 7.73 1.92 -27.48
N ALA A 63 7.45 2.86 -26.57
CA ALA A 63 7.80 2.73 -25.16
C ALA A 63 6.87 1.77 -24.38
N GLY A 64 5.88 1.14 -25.02
CA GLY A 64 4.94 0.21 -24.39
C GLY A 64 3.75 0.88 -23.70
N VAL A 65 3.48 2.15 -24.02
CA VAL A 65 2.27 2.85 -23.57
C VAL A 65 1.07 2.37 -24.38
N TRP A 66 -0.02 2.10 -23.69
CA TRP A 66 -1.30 1.74 -24.30
C TRP A 66 -2.42 2.65 -23.79
N ARG A 67 -3.47 2.75 -24.60
CA ARG A 67 -4.67 3.54 -24.30
C ARG A 67 -5.74 2.61 -23.75
N HIS A 68 -6.29 2.95 -22.59
CA HIS A 68 -7.39 2.20 -22.03
C HIS A 68 -8.66 2.41 -22.88
N PRO A 69 -9.33 1.33 -23.32
CA PRO A 69 -10.38 1.41 -24.33
C PRO A 69 -11.60 2.23 -23.90
N LYS A 70 -11.96 2.20 -22.61
CA LYS A 70 -13.15 2.91 -22.10
C LYS A 70 -12.88 4.35 -21.70
N THR A 71 -11.75 4.62 -21.05
CA THR A 71 -11.43 5.94 -20.48
C THR A 71 -10.59 6.81 -21.41
N GLY A 72 -9.91 6.20 -22.38
CA GLY A 72 -8.96 6.87 -23.26
C GLY A 72 -7.67 7.33 -22.55
N TYR A 73 -7.46 6.96 -21.28
CA TYR A 73 -6.25 7.31 -20.52
C TYR A 73 -5.06 6.46 -20.97
N LEU A 74 -3.84 6.96 -20.69
CA LEU A 74 -2.61 6.26 -21.06
C LEU A 74 -2.04 5.49 -19.88
N TYR A 75 -1.67 4.25 -20.14
CA TYR A 75 -1.12 3.31 -19.18
C TYR A 75 0.15 2.67 -19.70
N ILE A 76 0.94 2.13 -18.78
CA ILE A 76 1.99 1.16 -19.05
C ILE A 76 1.74 -0.09 -18.21
N THR A 77 2.31 -1.20 -18.65
CA THR A 77 2.39 -2.42 -17.84
C THR A 77 3.79 -2.51 -17.23
N ILE A 78 3.87 -2.61 -15.91
CA ILE A 78 5.10 -2.90 -15.16
C ILE A 78 4.96 -4.25 -14.45
N ARG A 79 6.09 -4.88 -14.14
CA ARG A 79 6.14 -6.17 -13.42
C ARG A 79 6.72 -5.95 -12.04
N ASN A 80 5.90 -6.13 -11.01
CA ASN A 80 6.34 -5.97 -9.64
C ASN A 80 6.47 -7.33 -8.93
N PRO A 81 7.52 -7.53 -8.11
CA PRO A 81 7.73 -8.78 -7.40
C PRO A 81 6.74 -8.93 -6.23
N TYR A 82 6.22 -10.14 -6.06
CA TYR A 82 5.30 -10.52 -5.00
C TYR A 82 5.72 -11.88 -4.43
N MET A 83 5.64 -12.04 -3.11
CA MET A 83 5.84 -13.35 -2.48
C MET A 83 4.48 -13.96 -2.16
N GLY A 84 4.23 -15.12 -2.74
CA GLY A 84 3.00 -15.90 -2.54
C GLY A 84 2.78 -16.32 -1.08
N ALA A 85 1.52 -16.61 -0.76
CA ALA A 85 1.13 -17.06 0.57
C ALA A 85 1.83 -18.38 0.97
N ASP A 86 2.10 -19.25 0.00
CA ASP A 86 2.90 -20.47 0.14
C ASP A 86 4.35 -20.17 0.58
N GLY A 87 5.00 -19.20 -0.08
CA GLY A 87 6.33 -18.74 0.31
C GLY A 87 6.35 -18.16 1.72
N ARG A 88 5.37 -17.31 2.06
CA ARG A 88 5.24 -16.76 3.41
C ARG A 88 5.07 -17.86 4.46
N LYS A 89 4.21 -18.84 4.21
CA LYS A 89 4.00 -20.01 5.08
C LYS A 89 5.30 -20.79 5.28
N LYS A 90 6.06 -21.04 4.20
CA LYS A 90 7.31 -21.78 4.28
C LYS A 90 8.36 -21.05 5.13
N VAL A 91 8.57 -19.75 4.87
CA VAL A 91 9.49 -18.91 5.66
C VAL A 91 9.07 -18.89 7.13
N PHE A 92 7.78 -18.70 7.40
CA PHE A 92 7.24 -18.65 8.75
C PHE A 92 7.49 -19.97 9.50
N ALA A 93 7.18 -21.10 8.87
CA ALA A 93 7.37 -22.43 9.45
C ALA A 93 8.86 -22.74 9.69
N ASP A 94 9.73 -22.45 8.72
CA ASP A 94 11.17 -22.71 8.85
C ASP A 94 11.80 -21.93 9.99
N LYS A 95 11.40 -20.66 10.19
CA LYS A 95 11.86 -19.85 11.33
C LYS A 95 11.43 -20.45 12.67
N HIS A 96 10.22 -21.00 12.75
CA HIS A 96 9.75 -21.69 13.95
C HIS A 96 10.51 -22.98 14.22
N VAL A 97 10.71 -23.80 13.18
CA VAL A 97 11.50 -25.03 13.26
C VAL A 97 12.94 -24.73 13.71
N ALA A 98 13.60 -23.74 13.09
CA ALA A 98 14.96 -23.34 13.43
C ALA A 98 15.10 -22.84 14.88
N ALA A 99 14.06 -22.19 15.41
CA ALA A 99 14.02 -21.72 16.80
C ALA A 99 13.51 -22.78 17.81
N ASN A 100 13.13 -23.98 17.34
CA ASN A 100 12.42 -24.99 18.14
C ASN A 100 11.18 -24.41 18.86
N LYS A 101 10.42 -23.60 18.13
CA LYS A 101 9.22 -22.90 18.58
C LYS A 101 7.99 -23.38 17.83
N LYS A 102 6.82 -23.16 18.42
CA LYS A 102 5.53 -23.55 17.87
C LYS A 102 4.68 -22.34 17.52
N PHE A 103 3.68 -22.60 16.68
CA PHE A 103 2.60 -21.67 16.42
C PHE A 103 1.31 -22.46 16.18
N SER A 104 0.18 -21.80 16.41
CA SER A 104 -1.15 -22.32 16.06
C SER A 104 -1.90 -21.27 15.25
N MET A 105 -2.85 -21.71 14.45
CA MET A 105 -3.64 -20.84 13.59
C MET A 105 -5.13 -21.15 13.77
N THR A 106 -5.92 -20.10 13.92
CA THR A 106 -7.38 -20.19 14.01
C THR A 106 -8.00 -19.25 12.98
N SER A 107 -9.23 -19.55 12.56
CA SER A 107 -9.98 -18.68 11.65
C SER A 107 -11.47 -18.75 11.93
N ASN A 108 -12.22 -17.76 11.44
CA ASN A 108 -13.67 -17.80 11.47
C ASN A 108 -14.29 -18.59 10.30
N LEU A 109 -13.48 -19.21 9.42
CA LEU A 109 -13.95 -19.81 8.17
C LEU A 109 -15.01 -20.90 8.38
N GLU A 110 -14.79 -21.80 9.34
CA GLU A 110 -15.73 -22.88 9.66
C GLU A 110 -17.12 -22.36 10.06
N LYS A 111 -17.15 -21.29 10.88
CA LYS A 111 -18.40 -20.63 11.27
C LYS A 111 -19.09 -19.95 10.07
N LEU A 112 -18.30 -19.37 9.18
CA LEU A 112 -18.80 -18.74 7.96
C LEU A 112 -19.43 -19.78 7.03
N GLU A 113 -18.80 -20.93 6.86
CA GLU A 113 -19.32 -22.06 6.10
C GLU A 113 -20.61 -22.63 6.71
N GLU A 114 -20.65 -22.81 8.03
CA GLU A 114 -21.85 -23.28 8.76
C GLU A 114 -23.06 -22.37 8.52
N VAL A 115 -22.85 -21.05 8.60
CA VAL A 115 -23.92 -20.06 8.33
C VAL A 115 -24.42 -20.18 6.89
N MET A 116 -23.53 -20.33 5.92
CA MET A 116 -23.91 -20.48 4.52
C MET A 116 -24.68 -21.78 4.26
N LEU A 117 -24.23 -22.90 4.84
CA LEU A 117 -24.89 -24.19 4.73
C LEU A 117 -26.29 -24.18 5.37
N THR A 118 -26.42 -23.54 6.53
CA THR A 118 -27.69 -23.49 7.28
C THR A 118 -28.71 -22.54 6.63
N THR A 119 -28.25 -21.40 6.11
CA THR A 119 -29.13 -20.38 5.53
C THR A 119 -29.38 -20.56 4.04
N GLY A 120 -28.54 -21.33 3.35
CA GLY A 120 -28.52 -21.44 1.89
C GLY A 120 -28.17 -20.14 1.17
N LYS A 121 -27.62 -19.14 1.89
CA LYS A 121 -27.34 -17.79 1.37
C LYS A 121 -25.86 -17.48 1.45
N ARG A 122 -25.38 -16.68 0.50
CA ARG A 122 -24.05 -16.07 0.56
C ARG A 122 -23.97 -15.11 1.75
N LEU A 123 -22.77 -14.98 2.32
CA LEU A 123 -22.52 -14.02 3.37
C LEU A 123 -22.58 -12.58 2.83
N PRO A 124 -23.02 -11.61 3.65
CA PRO A 124 -22.97 -10.20 3.29
C PRO A 124 -21.55 -9.75 2.88
N PRO A 125 -21.40 -8.80 1.93
CA PRO A 125 -20.09 -8.41 1.37
C PRO A 125 -19.10 -7.76 2.36
N ASP A 126 -19.59 -7.36 3.53
CA ASP A 126 -18.87 -6.70 4.61
C ASP A 126 -18.34 -7.69 5.67
N ILE A 127 -18.73 -8.97 5.61
CA ILE A 127 -18.21 -10.01 6.51
C ILE A 127 -16.87 -10.53 5.98
N PRO A 128 -15.74 -10.28 6.68
CA PRO A 128 -14.44 -10.73 6.22
C PRO A 128 -14.09 -12.12 6.76
N VAL A 129 -13.15 -12.78 6.08
CA VAL A 129 -12.40 -13.88 6.69
C VAL A 129 -11.34 -13.30 7.61
N ARG A 130 -11.25 -13.83 8.83
CA ARG A 130 -10.29 -13.46 9.86
C ARG A 130 -9.46 -14.68 10.21
N VAL A 131 -8.15 -14.48 10.26
CA VAL A 131 -7.16 -15.47 10.69
C VAL A 131 -6.39 -14.87 11.85
N ARG A 132 -6.13 -15.68 12.87
CA ARG A 132 -5.26 -15.34 13.99
C ARG A 132 -4.21 -16.42 14.15
N ILE A 133 -2.95 -16.01 14.24
CA ILE A 133 -1.81 -16.90 14.46
C ILE A 133 -1.23 -16.57 15.84
N GLU A 134 -1.21 -17.56 16.72
CA GLU A 134 -0.50 -17.47 17.99
C GLU A 134 0.90 -18.03 17.77
N SER A 135 1.91 -17.17 17.78
CA SER A 135 3.32 -17.50 17.54
C SER A 135 4.15 -17.32 18.79
N GLU A 136 4.96 -18.33 19.13
CA GLU A 136 5.93 -18.19 20.24
C GLU A 136 7.12 -17.27 19.89
N ILE A 137 7.30 -16.91 18.61
CA ILE A 137 8.35 -15.98 18.16
C ILE A 137 7.82 -14.54 18.05
N TYR A 138 6.63 -14.38 17.46
CA TYR A 138 6.11 -13.09 17.04
C TYR A 138 4.92 -12.60 17.87
N GLY A 139 4.43 -13.42 18.82
CA GLY A 139 3.20 -13.14 19.56
C GLY A 139 1.96 -13.42 18.72
N ALA A 140 0.87 -12.71 19.03
CA ALA A 140 -0.38 -12.83 18.29
C ALA A 140 -0.33 -11.97 17.01
N LEU A 141 -0.65 -12.59 15.88
CA LEU A 141 -0.73 -11.95 14.57
C LEU A 141 -2.13 -12.10 14.01
N GLU A 142 -2.65 -11.06 13.37
CA GLU A 142 -4.00 -11.06 12.81
C GLU A 142 -4.01 -10.73 11.33
N GLY A 143 -4.92 -11.37 10.61
CA GLY A 143 -5.09 -11.19 9.17
C GLY A 143 -6.55 -11.14 8.84
N ILE A 144 -6.95 -10.12 8.10
CA ILE A 144 -8.35 -9.90 7.70
C ILE A 144 -8.37 -9.79 6.19
N ALA A 145 -9.25 -10.49 5.50
CA ALA A 145 -9.44 -10.37 4.06
C ALA A 145 -10.92 -10.36 3.69
N ARG A 146 -11.24 -9.59 2.65
CA ARG A 146 -12.59 -9.52 2.11
C ARG A 146 -12.88 -10.73 1.22
N ILE A 147 -14.14 -11.14 1.17
CA ILE A 147 -14.62 -12.17 0.24
C ILE A 147 -15.16 -11.50 -1.03
N PHE A 148 -14.66 -11.90 -2.19
CA PHE A 148 -15.08 -11.38 -3.50
C PHE A 148 -15.95 -12.41 -4.22
N TRP A 149 -17.28 -12.30 -4.06
CA TRP A 149 -18.25 -13.29 -4.52
C TRP A 149 -18.53 -13.32 -6.04
N ASP A 150 -18.34 -12.19 -6.71
CA ASP A 150 -18.73 -11.99 -8.11
C ASP A 150 -17.54 -11.58 -8.98
N ASP A 151 -16.34 -11.99 -8.55
CA ASP A 151 -15.09 -11.69 -9.24
C ASP A 151 -14.77 -12.78 -10.27
N SER A 152 -13.96 -12.45 -11.26
CA SER A 152 -13.53 -13.41 -12.28
C SER A 152 -12.33 -14.24 -11.80
N GLY A 153 -12.07 -15.38 -12.42
CA GLY A 153 -10.93 -16.24 -12.05
C GLY A 153 -11.14 -17.02 -10.74
N ALA A 154 -10.08 -17.18 -9.94
CA ALA A 154 -10.08 -18.04 -8.75
C ALA A 154 -11.06 -17.58 -7.66
N SER A 155 -11.25 -16.25 -7.52
CA SER A 155 -12.24 -15.67 -6.60
C SER A 155 -13.69 -16.01 -7.01
N GLY A 156 -13.94 -16.21 -8.31
CA GLY A 156 -15.27 -16.59 -8.81
C GLY A 156 -15.63 -18.06 -8.54
N THR A 157 -14.62 -18.95 -8.51
CA THR A 157 -14.84 -20.38 -8.25
C THR A 157 -14.75 -20.71 -6.76
N ASN A 158 -13.74 -20.19 -6.06
CA ASN A 158 -13.44 -20.51 -4.66
C ASN A 158 -13.23 -19.23 -3.80
N PRO A 159 -14.24 -18.36 -3.65
CA PRO A 159 -14.11 -17.06 -2.99
C PRO A 159 -13.64 -17.14 -1.53
N LEU A 160 -14.08 -18.18 -0.81
CA LEU A 160 -13.71 -18.41 0.59
C LEU A 160 -12.24 -18.83 0.74
N GLU A 161 -11.75 -19.71 -0.14
CA GLU A 161 -10.37 -20.19 -0.16
C GLU A 161 -9.38 -19.03 -0.44
N VAL A 162 -9.73 -18.18 -1.41
CA VAL A 162 -8.95 -16.99 -1.76
C VAL A 162 -8.90 -16.00 -0.59
N ALA A 163 -10.05 -15.71 0.03
CA ALA A 163 -10.11 -14.83 1.19
C ALA A 163 -9.33 -15.40 2.38
N TYR A 164 -9.43 -16.69 2.64
CA TYR A 164 -8.66 -17.37 3.68
C TYR A 164 -7.16 -17.27 3.42
N THR A 165 -6.70 -17.62 2.21
CA THR A 165 -5.29 -17.55 1.83
C THR A 165 -4.76 -16.12 1.94
N SER A 166 -5.58 -15.14 1.57
CA SER A 166 -5.30 -13.72 1.72
C SER A 166 -5.16 -13.29 3.19
N ALA A 167 -6.08 -13.73 4.05
CA ALA A 167 -6.02 -13.45 5.49
C ALA A 167 -4.78 -14.09 6.13
N VAL A 168 -4.42 -15.33 5.77
CA VAL A 168 -3.19 -15.98 6.26
C VAL A 168 -1.95 -15.18 5.83
N ALA A 169 -1.87 -14.77 4.56
CA ALA A 169 -0.75 -14.01 4.03
C ALA A 169 -0.59 -12.65 4.75
N ARG A 170 -1.69 -12.02 5.14
CA ARG A 170 -1.72 -10.76 5.91
C ARG A 170 -1.24 -10.94 7.34
N ALA A 171 -1.74 -11.97 8.04
CA ALA A 171 -1.29 -12.31 9.39
C ALA A 171 0.23 -12.56 9.43
N MET A 172 0.75 -13.36 8.49
CA MET A 172 2.21 -13.57 8.38
C MET A 172 2.96 -12.31 7.96
N GLY A 173 2.32 -11.44 7.18
CA GLY A 173 2.84 -10.13 6.83
C GLY A 173 3.12 -9.27 8.07
N GLU A 174 2.29 -9.32 9.11
CA GLU A 174 2.51 -8.55 10.35
C GLU A 174 3.87 -8.89 11.01
N ALA A 175 4.36 -10.12 10.84
CA ALA A 175 5.70 -10.54 11.28
C ALA A 175 6.84 -10.12 10.33
N GLY A 176 6.56 -9.30 9.32
CA GLY A 176 7.51 -8.86 8.30
C GLY A 176 7.85 -9.93 7.25
N ILE A 177 7.12 -11.05 7.21
CA ILE A 177 7.45 -12.18 6.34
C ILE A 177 6.84 -11.99 4.95
N GLY A 178 7.72 -12.00 3.94
CA GLY A 178 7.35 -11.88 2.53
C GLY A 178 6.76 -10.52 2.16
N ILE A 179 7.03 -9.47 2.95
CA ILE A 179 6.76 -8.09 2.55
C ILE A 179 7.79 -7.70 1.50
N LEU A 180 7.33 -7.60 0.26
CA LEU A 180 8.07 -7.03 -0.86
C LEU A 180 7.61 -5.59 -1.11
N PRO A 181 8.25 -4.80 -1.99
CA PRO A 181 7.90 -3.40 -2.20
C PRO A 181 6.44 -3.17 -2.63
N THR A 182 5.74 -4.21 -3.05
CA THR A 182 4.30 -4.21 -3.37
C THR A 182 3.39 -4.14 -2.13
N GLY A 183 3.91 -4.30 -0.91
CA GLY A 183 3.16 -4.20 0.33
C GLY A 183 2.35 -5.47 0.69
N PHE A 184 1.26 -5.27 1.44
CA PHE A 184 0.43 -6.33 2.04
C PHE A 184 -0.71 -6.85 1.14
N ALA A 185 -0.95 -6.22 -0.01
CA ALA A 185 -2.00 -6.63 -0.93
C ALA A 185 -1.71 -8.03 -1.47
N THR A 186 -2.75 -8.88 -1.54
CA THR A 186 -2.61 -10.23 -2.08
C THR A 186 -2.63 -10.21 -3.60
N TYR A 187 -2.16 -11.29 -4.23
CA TYR A 187 -2.15 -11.39 -5.68
C TYR A 187 -3.54 -11.15 -6.26
N GLU A 188 -4.55 -11.78 -5.67
CA GLU A 188 -5.93 -11.73 -6.13
C GLU A 188 -6.53 -10.34 -5.95
N GLU A 189 -6.18 -9.61 -4.88
CA GLU A 189 -6.62 -8.22 -4.70
C GLU A 189 -5.97 -7.26 -5.67
N VAL A 190 -4.69 -7.49 -5.98
CA VAL A 190 -3.97 -6.71 -7.00
C VAL A 190 -4.61 -6.98 -8.38
N VAL A 191 -4.83 -8.24 -8.73
CA VAL A 191 -5.47 -8.62 -10.01
C VAL A 191 -6.90 -8.10 -10.08
N ALA A 192 -7.71 -8.29 -9.04
CA ALA A 192 -9.08 -7.78 -8.98
C ALA A 192 -9.12 -6.24 -9.06
N ALA A 193 -8.19 -5.54 -8.41
CA ALA A 193 -8.09 -4.08 -8.53
C ALA A 193 -7.68 -3.64 -9.95
N LEU A 194 -6.80 -4.39 -10.61
CA LEU A 194 -6.40 -4.15 -12.00
C LEU A 194 -7.56 -4.40 -12.97
N ASP A 195 -8.31 -5.48 -12.76
CA ASP A 195 -9.46 -5.86 -13.58
C ASP A 195 -10.67 -4.93 -13.34
N ALA A 196 -10.91 -4.52 -12.10
CA ALA A 196 -11.93 -3.54 -11.73
C ALA A 196 -11.58 -2.13 -12.25
N GLY A 197 -10.29 -1.77 -12.28
CA GLY A 197 -9.78 -0.53 -12.86
C GLY A 197 -9.97 -0.44 -14.38
N ALA A 198 -10.24 -1.55 -15.06
CA ALA A 198 -10.67 -1.57 -16.46
C ALA A 198 -12.18 -1.30 -16.63
N GLY A 199 -12.92 -1.11 -15.53
CA GLY A 199 -14.39 -1.13 -15.49
C GLY A 199 -15.08 0.05 -14.83
N LYS A 200 -14.58 0.57 -13.70
CA LYS A 200 -15.21 1.69 -12.96
C LYS A 200 -14.14 2.49 -12.22
N ASP A 201 -14.43 3.78 -12.03
CA ASP A 201 -13.59 4.78 -11.39
C ASP A 201 -12.83 4.24 -10.17
N ALA A 202 -11.52 4.05 -10.34
CA ALA A 202 -10.63 3.69 -9.25
C ALA A 202 -10.27 4.97 -8.47
N ASP A 203 -10.92 5.08 -7.31
CA ASP A 203 -10.52 5.92 -6.18
C ASP A 203 -9.08 5.57 -5.76
N ASP A 204 -8.29 6.60 -5.43
CA ASP A 204 -6.84 6.56 -5.15
C ASP A 204 -6.48 5.88 -3.80
N ASN A 205 -7.05 4.71 -3.48
CA ASN A 205 -6.81 4.02 -2.19
C ASN A 205 -6.19 2.61 -2.28
N ALA A 206 -5.62 2.23 -3.42
CA ALA A 206 -4.62 1.15 -3.44
C ALA A 206 -3.25 1.70 -2.99
N GLY A 207 -3.18 2.17 -1.74
CA GLY A 207 -1.97 2.66 -1.13
C GLY A 207 -0.96 1.52 -1.00
N VAL A 208 0.07 1.54 -1.84
CA VAL A 208 1.28 0.74 -1.68
C VAL A 208 1.94 1.16 -0.37
N ILE A 209 1.69 0.42 0.72
CA ILE A 209 2.42 0.57 1.97
C ILE A 209 3.79 -0.09 1.78
N VAL A 210 4.78 0.69 1.36
CA VAL A 210 6.20 0.29 1.40
C VAL A 210 6.68 0.43 2.84
N ALA A 211 6.70 -0.67 3.59
CA ALA A 211 7.40 -0.73 4.87
C ALA A 211 8.92 -0.77 4.60
N LYS A 212 9.62 0.34 4.78
CA LYS A 212 11.10 0.35 4.86
C LYS A 212 11.52 0.08 6.30
N VAL A 213 12.03 -1.12 6.55
CA VAL A 213 12.90 -1.41 7.70
C VAL A 213 14.28 -0.87 7.36
N THR A 214 14.83 0.00 8.20
CA THR A 214 16.24 0.43 8.10
C THR A 214 16.95 0.12 9.42
N PRO A 215 18.12 -0.55 9.42
CA PRO A 215 18.96 -0.70 10.61
C PRO A 215 19.66 0.61 10.96
N GLU A 216 19.84 0.87 12.26
CA GLU A 216 20.72 1.91 12.82
C GLU A 216 22.19 1.60 12.46
N ASN A 217 23.04 2.55 12.05
CA ASN A 217 23.67 3.57 12.90
C ASN A 217 24.78 4.42 12.20
N THR A 218 24.97 5.63 12.74
CA THR A 218 26.17 6.53 12.76
C THR A 218 26.75 7.20 11.49
N GLY A 219 26.84 8.55 11.52
CA GLY A 219 27.93 9.32 10.89
C GLY A 219 27.62 10.71 10.29
N SER A 220 27.66 11.75 11.13
CA SER A 220 28.00 13.20 10.93
C SER A 220 28.81 13.58 9.66
N ALA A 221 28.82 14.75 9.01
CA ALA A 221 28.13 16.07 9.03
C ALA A 221 28.68 16.95 7.86
N ALA A 222 27.98 18.07 7.61
CA ALA A 222 28.37 19.31 6.89
C ALA A 222 28.48 19.24 5.35
N GLY A 223 27.98 20.18 4.55
CA GLY A 223 27.29 21.45 4.74
C GLY A 223 27.44 22.26 3.44
N SER A 224 26.45 23.07 3.05
CA SER A 224 26.58 24.38 2.34
C SER A 224 25.33 24.70 1.52
N ALA A 225 24.91 25.97 1.60
CA ALA A 225 23.71 26.56 1.06
C ALA A 225 23.92 27.14 -0.35
N ALA A 226 22.85 27.19 -1.15
CA ALA A 226 22.63 28.28 -2.11
C ALA A 226 21.15 28.40 -2.48
N ALA A 227 20.66 29.63 -2.39
CA ALA A 227 19.30 30.04 -2.66
C ALA A 227 18.97 30.08 -4.17
N GLY A 228 17.72 29.77 -4.50
CA GLY A 228 17.14 29.96 -5.82
C GLY A 228 15.62 29.79 -5.75
N GLN A 229 14.90 30.91 -5.79
CA GLN A 229 13.44 30.94 -5.86
C GLN A 229 12.97 30.41 -7.22
N ASP A 230 12.35 29.24 -7.21
CA ASP A 230 11.52 28.74 -8.31
C ASP A 230 10.32 28.00 -7.72
N LYS A 231 9.13 28.27 -8.25
CA LYS A 231 7.87 27.61 -7.89
C LYS A 231 7.95 26.12 -8.24
N LYS A 232 8.56 25.32 -7.37
CA LYS A 232 8.71 23.87 -7.50
C LYS A 232 7.45 23.16 -7.01
N ALA A 233 6.98 22.20 -7.80
CA ALA A 233 6.09 21.14 -7.35
C ALA A 233 6.67 20.52 -6.06
N GLY A 234 5.88 20.54 -4.98
CA GLY A 234 6.33 20.13 -3.65
C GLY A 234 6.83 18.69 -3.67
N LYS A 235 8.02 18.45 -3.12
CA LYS A 235 8.53 17.10 -2.86
C LYS A 235 7.58 16.40 -1.88
N THR A 236 7.17 15.18 -2.21
CA THR A 236 6.45 14.30 -1.30
C THR A 236 7.43 13.37 -0.59
N GLU A 237 7.31 13.22 0.73
CA GLU A 237 8.21 12.41 1.54
C GLU A 237 7.40 11.49 2.47
N ASN A 238 7.51 10.17 2.29
CA ASN A 238 6.87 9.18 3.16
C ASN A 238 7.79 8.85 4.33
N GLY A 239 7.27 8.79 5.55
CA GLY A 239 8.09 8.44 6.71
C GLY A 239 7.34 8.42 8.04
N PHE A 240 8.11 8.18 9.11
CA PHE A 240 7.67 8.32 10.49
C PHE A 240 8.16 9.65 11.05
N TYR A 241 7.22 10.42 11.60
CA TYR A 241 7.49 11.75 12.13
C TYR A 241 7.14 11.77 13.61
N GLN A 242 8.12 12.15 14.43
CA GLN A 242 7.87 12.44 15.84
C GLN A 242 7.35 13.86 15.91
N VAL A 243 6.13 14.05 16.41
CA VAL A 243 5.45 15.34 16.40
C VAL A 243 4.94 15.71 17.79
N LYS A 244 4.87 17.02 18.06
CA LYS A 244 4.18 17.60 19.21
C LYS A 244 2.96 18.36 18.75
N ILE A 245 1.79 18.07 19.30
CA ILE A 245 0.55 18.77 19.00
C ILE A 245 0.61 20.19 19.57
N LEU A 246 0.37 21.18 18.71
CA LEU A 246 0.47 22.61 19.04
C LEU A 246 -0.88 23.31 19.15
N ALA A 247 -1.92 22.76 18.53
CA ALA A 247 -3.25 23.36 18.48
C ALA A 247 -4.34 22.29 18.62
N GLU A 248 -5.53 22.69 19.06
CA GLU A 248 -6.67 21.78 19.14
C GLU A 248 -7.05 21.21 17.77
N PRO A 249 -7.44 19.93 17.69
CA PRO A 249 -7.92 19.33 16.45
C PRO A 249 -9.16 20.02 15.89
N GLU A 250 -9.15 20.35 14.59
CA GLU A 250 -10.34 20.78 13.87
C GLU A 250 -10.95 19.59 13.12
N VAL A 251 -12.14 19.14 13.55
CA VAL A 251 -12.89 18.05 12.88
C VAL A 251 -14.01 18.63 12.04
N LYS A 252 -14.10 18.22 10.77
CA LYS A 252 -15.17 18.60 9.84
C LYS A 252 -15.84 17.36 9.26
N LYS A 253 -17.17 17.36 9.28
CA LYS A 253 -17.99 16.37 8.57
C LYS A 253 -18.38 16.97 7.21
N ALA A 254 -18.09 16.25 6.14
CA ALA A 254 -18.49 16.60 4.77
C ALA A 254 -19.22 15.41 4.15
N ASP A 255 -19.91 15.64 3.02
CA ASP A 255 -20.66 14.60 2.30
C ASP A 255 -19.77 13.40 1.89
N LYS A 256 -18.46 13.63 1.78
CA LYS A 256 -17.45 12.63 1.41
C LYS A 256 -16.75 11.96 2.59
N GLY A 257 -17.15 12.25 3.83
CA GLY A 257 -16.59 11.65 5.05
C GLY A 257 -16.16 12.66 6.12
N VAL A 258 -15.50 12.15 7.16
CA VAL A 258 -14.97 12.95 8.28
C VAL A 258 -13.48 13.23 8.05
N PHE A 259 -13.09 14.48 8.28
CA PHE A 259 -11.70 14.94 8.15
C PHE A 259 -11.27 15.66 9.43
N ALA A 260 -10.04 15.42 9.87
CA ALA A 260 -9.45 16.17 10.98
C ALA A 260 -8.14 16.81 10.56
N ARG A 261 -7.95 18.05 10.99
CA ARG A 261 -6.73 18.83 10.80
C ARG A 261 -6.16 19.23 12.15
N ILE A 262 -4.89 18.94 12.40
CA ILE A 262 -4.24 19.25 13.68
C ILE A 262 -2.94 20.00 13.42
N GLY A 263 -2.75 21.15 14.08
CA GLY A 263 -1.47 21.85 14.06
C GLY A 263 -0.44 21.14 14.94
N ALA A 264 0.74 20.86 14.38
CA ALA A 264 1.82 20.17 15.07
C ALA A 264 3.20 20.77 14.72
N ALA A 265 4.23 20.37 15.47
CA ALA A 265 5.62 20.57 15.09
C ALA A 265 6.39 19.25 15.08
N ASP A 266 7.21 19.06 14.06
CA ASP A 266 8.19 17.99 14.00
C ASP A 266 9.24 18.19 15.11
N LEU A 267 9.42 17.18 15.96
CA LEU A 267 10.33 17.22 17.10
C LEU A 267 11.81 17.17 16.70
N LYS A 268 12.14 16.65 15.52
CA LYS A 268 13.51 16.59 15.01
C LYS A 268 13.92 17.91 14.36
N THR A 269 13.04 18.48 13.55
CA THR A 269 13.36 19.67 12.73
C THR A 269 12.83 20.97 13.30
N GLY A 270 11.86 20.92 14.23
CA GLY A 270 11.13 22.10 14.70
C GLY A 270 10.13 22.67 13.69
N GLU A 271 9.99 22.04 12.52
CA GLU A 271 9.12 22.52 11.45
C GLU A 271 7.64 22.42 11.86
N LYS A 272 6.89 23.51 11.67
CA LYS A 272 5.44 23.52 11.86
C LYS A 272 4.74 22.85 10.68
N LEU A 273 3.81 21.95 10.98
CA LEU A 273 3.07 21.19 9.98
C LEU A 273 1.63 20.92 10.41
N TYR A 274 0.79 20.55 9.46
CA TYR A 274 -0.57 20.10 9.71
C TYR A 274 -0.70 18.59 9.51
N LEU A 275 -1.17 17.88 10.54
CA LEU A 275 -1.59 16.49 10.42
C LEU A 275 -2.98 16.45 9.77
N LEU A 276 -3.13 15.63 8.73
CA LEU A 276 -4.41 15.41 8.04
C LEU A 276 -4.85 13.97 8.21
N TYR A 277 -6.02 13.78 8.81
CA TYR A 277 -6.68 12.48 8.98
C TYR A 277 -7.98 12.44 8.15
N SER A 278 -8.37 11.25 7.69
CA SER A 278 -9.59 11.03 6.93
C SER A 278 -10.27 9.72 7.34
N GLY A 279 -11.60 9.69 7.28
CA GLY A 279 -12.36 8.49 7.61
C GLY A 279 -12.45 8.25 9.13
N PRO A 280 -12.49 6.99 9.59
CA PRO A 280 -12.65 6.68 11.02
C PRO A 280 -11.55 7.28 11.91
N SER A 281 -10.31 7.36 11.42
CA SER A 281 -9.18 7.92 12.17
C SER A 281 -9.32 9.42 12.44
N ALA A 282 -10.13 10.15 11.66
CA ALA A 282 -10.38 11.57 11.88
C ALA A 282 -11.17 11.83 13.18
N GLU A 283 -12.10 10.93 13.55
CA GLU A 283 -12.88 11.09 14.79
C GLU A 283 -12.02 10.84 16.03
N GLU A 284 -11.09 9.89 15.96
CA GLU A 284 -10.13 9.63 17.03
C GLU A 284 -9.09 10.74 17.14
N ALA A 285 -8.60 11.23 16.00
CA ALA A 285 -7.68 12.36 15.94
C ALA A 285 -8.27 13.63 16.58
N GLY A 286 -9.60 13.79 16.52
CA GLY A 286 -10.34 14.86 17.18
C GLY A 286 -10.18 14.90 18.71
N LYS A 287 -9.73 13.81 19.33
CA LYS A 287 -9.60 13.67 20.79
C LYS A 287 -8.16 13.85 21.29
N ILE A 288 -7.20 14.11 20.40
CA ILE A 288 -5.78 14.21 20.77
C ILE A 288 -5.52 15.55 21.48
N PRO A 289 -5.06 15.57 22.75
CA PRO A 289 -4.82 16.80 23.48
C PRO A 289 -3.63 17.62 22.96
N VAL A 290 -3.70 18.94 23.14
CA VAL A 290 -2.56 19.85 22.91
C VAL A 290 -1.39 19.47 23.81
N GLY A 291 -0.18 19.50 23.27
CA GLY A 291 1.05 19.13 23.98
C GLY A 291 1.42 17.65 23.89
N THR A 292 0.52 16.80 23.39
CA THR A 292 0.80 15.37 23.15
C THR A 292 1.99 15.20 22.21
N LYS A 293 2.92 14.31 22.59
CA LYS A 293 4.02 13.87 21.73
C LYS A 293 3.71 12.49 21.20
N MET A 294 3.82 12.30 19.89
CA MET A 294 3.50 11.02 19.27
C MET A 294 4.34 10.79 18.02
N THR A 295 4.42 9.53 17.59
CA THR A 295 4.99 9.15 16.30
C THR A 295 3.85 8.89 15.33
N VAL A 296 3.86 9.55 14.18
CA VAL A 296 2.85 9.40 13.14
C VAL A 296 3.51 8.95 11.84
N GLN A 297 2.88 7.99 11.15
CA GLN A 297 3.29 7.56 9.83
C GLN A 297 2.49 8.34 8.79
N GLY A 298 3.16 8.91 7.79
CA GLY A 298 2.43 9.64 6.76
C GLY A 298 3.26 10.11 5.59
N GLN A 299 2.56 10.74 4.66
CA GLN A 299 3.13 11.40 3.49
C GLN A 299 3.19 12.91 3.73
N LYS A 300 4.40 13.44 3.84
CA LYS A 300 4.67 14.87 3.99
C LYS A 300 4.65 15.53 2.62
N PHE A 301 3.98 16.67 2.50
CA PHE A 301 3.93 17.46 1.27
C PHE A 301 3.73 18.94 1.59
N THR A 302 4.14 19.81 0.68
CA THR A 302 3.97 21.26 0.83
C THR A 302 2.90 21.76 -0.14
N GLN A 303 1.94 22.53 0.37
CA GLN A 303 0.93 23.21 -0.44
C GLN A 303 0.86 24.68 -0.04
N GLY A 304 1.25 25.57 -0.94
CA GLY A 304 1.41 26.99 -0.63
C GLY A 304 2.53 27.23 0.38
N SER A 305 2.25 27.98 1.45
CA SER A 305 3.19 28.29 2.53
C SER A 305 3.17 27.28 3.69
N HIS A 306 2.43 26.18 3.54
CA HIS A 306 2.19 25.22 4.62
C HIS A 306 2.70 23.83 4.26
N THR A 307 3.26 23.17 5.26
CA THR A 307 3.64 21.76 5.20
C THR A 307 2.53 20.93 5.84
N TYR A 308 2.15 19.86 5.16
CA TYR A 308 1.12 18.92 5.57
C TYR A 308 1.73 17.53 5.71
N LEU A 309 1.15 16.74 6.59
CA LEU A 309 1.43 15.32 6.74
C LEU A 309 0.09 14.58 6.65
N LYS A 310 -0.14 13.91 5.52
CA LYS A 310 -1.29 13.00 5.37
C LYS A 310 -1.00 11.74 6.17
N VAL A 311 -1.69 11.59 7.29
CA VAL A 311 -1.49 10.46 8.21
C VAL A 311 -2.19 9.24 7.62
N SER A 312 -1.48 8.11 7.59
CA SER A 312 -1.97 6.83 7.08
C SER A 312 -2.81 6.10 8.12
#